data_AF-A0A955UNS2-F1
#
_entry.id   AF-A0A955UNS2-F1
#
_cell.length_a   1.000
_cell.length_b   1.000
_cell.length_c   1.000
_cell.angle_alpha   90.00
_cell.angle_beta   90.00
_cell.angle_gamma   90.00
#
_symmetry.space_group_name_H-M   'P 1'
#
loop_
_entity.id
_entity.type
_entity.pdbx_description
1 polymer ?
#
loop_
_entity_poly.entity_id
_entity_poly.type
_entity_poly.pdbx_seq_one_letter_code
_entity_poly.pdbx_strand_id
1 'polypeptide(L)'
;MDEAKQKKVAGLLQHGLELYGTGEVAKAFLVWNEVLQLDPGNEEALDYMRDADRRARPRSENRATMAAGLVDDARRLVHADEPEAALELLSSAPVEGQVAAEAMVELLRAHLFHRYREELGDFSQVPRLVEDAAKGLRSRNLPPSAGFLLSMVDGRTPIRDLVSVSGMDRFEALRSVHRMHEAGILEWDA
;
A
#
# COMPACT_ATOMS: atom_id res chain seq x y z
N MET A 1 -16.72 -30.60 -41.16
CA MET A 1 -16.99 -29.79 -39.95
C MET A 1 -15.70 -29.43 -39.23
N ASP A 2 -14.62 -30.19 -39.42
CA ASP A 2 -13.37 -30.04 -38.65
C ASP A 2 -12.51 -28.82 -39.05
N GLU A 3 -12.60 -28.37 -40.30
CA GLU A 3 -11.75 -27.27 -40.80
C GLU A 3 -12.10 -25.90 -40.19
N ALA A 4 -13.39 -25.61 -40.00
CA ALA A 4 -13.84 -24.39 -39.32
C ALA A 4 -13.48 -24.40 -37.81
N LYS A 5 -13.52 -25.58 -37.20
CA LYS A 5 -13.13 -25.80 -35.81
C LYS A 5 -11.61 -25.60 -35.62
N GLN A 6 -10.80 -26.17 -36.51
CA GLN A 6 -9.34 -26.01 -36.50
C GLN A 6 -8.91 -24.56 -36.71
N LYS A 7 -9.54 -23.82 -37.64
CA LYS A 7 -9.26 -22.40 -37.85
C LYS A 7 -9.60 -21.54 -36.62
N LYS A 8 -10.69 -21.89 -35.90
CA LYS A 8 -11.06 -21.23 -34.65
C LYS A 8 -10.06 -21.53 -33.54
N VAL A 9 -9.63 -22.79 -33.40
CA VAL A 9 -8.59 -23.20 -32.44
C VAL A 9 -7.29 -22.44 -32.68
N ALA A 10 -6.80 -22.39 -33.92
CA ALA A 10 -5.58 -21.66 -34.26
C ALA A 10 -5.67 -20.14 -33.94
N GLY A 11 -6.81 -19.52 -34.22
CA GLY A 11 -7.04 -18.11 -33.89
C GLY A 11 -7.04 -17.85 -32.38
N LEU A 12 -7.65 -18.73 -31.59
CA LEU A 12 -7.65 -18.62 -30.13
C LEU A 12 -6.25 -18.84 -29.54
N LEU A 13 -5.49 -19.82 -30.05
CA LEU A 13 -4.11 -20.06 -29.62
C LEU A 13 -3.23 -18.83 -29.85
N GLN A 14 -3.31 -18.25 -31.04
CA GLN A 14 -2.58 -17.03 -31.39
C GLN A 14 -2.97 -15.85 -30.51
N HIS A 15 -4.27 -15.66 -30.26
CA HIS A 15 -4.76 -14.59 -29.40
C HIS A 15 -4.29 -14.74 -27.94
N GLY A 16 -4.29 -15.97 -27.42
CA GLY A 16 -3.74 -16.25 -26.10
C GLY A 16 -2.25 -15.94 -26.00
N LEU A 17 -1.46 -16.23 -27.05
CA LEU A 17 -0.05 -15.87 -27.13
C LEU A 17 0.18 -14.36 -27.16
N GLU A 18 -0.66 -13.60 -27.87
CA GLU A 18 -0.61 -12.13 -27.88
C GLU A 18 -0.83 -11.55 -26.48
N LEU A 19 -1.90 -11.99 -25.80
CA LEU A 19 -2.21 -11.59 -24.42
C LEU A 19 -1.10 -11.99 -23.45
N TYR A 20 -0.51 -13.17 -23.65
CA TYR A 20 0.61 -13.63 -22.84
C TYR A 20 1.86 -12.77 -23.05
N GLY A 21 2.14 -12.39 -24.30
CA GLY A 21 3.25 -11.51 -24.67
C GLY A 21 3.14 -10.08 -24.10
N THR A 22 1.92 -9.58 -23.89
CA THR A 22 1.66 -8.28 -23.24
C THR A 22 1.61 -8.36 -21.71
N GLY A 23 1.75 -9.55 -21.13
CA GLY A 23 1.72 -9.77 -19.68
C GLY A 23 0.33 -9.97 -19.09
N GLU A 24 -0.71 -10.03 -19.91
CA GLU A 24 -2.09 -10.29 -19.51
C GLU A 24 -2.36 -11.80 -19.32
N VAL A 25 -1.54 -12.44 -18.48
CA VAL A 25 -1.50 -13.90 -18.29
C VAL A 25 -2.87 -14.48 -17.93
N ALA A 26 -3.64 -13.82 -17.06
CA ALA A 26 -4.97 -14.28 -16.68
C ALA A 26 -5.95 -14.34 -17.87
N LYS A 27 -5.87 -13.38 -18.80
CA LYS A 27 -6.71 -13.38 -20.01
C LYS A 27 -6.25 -14.45 -20.99
N ALA A 28 -4.94 -14.64 -21.15
CA ALA A 28 -4.39 -15.72 -21.98
C ALA A 28 -4.89 -17.11 -21.54
N PHE A 29 -4.94 -17.36 -20.23
CA PHE A 29 -5.49 -18.58 -19.66
C PHE A 29 -6.95 -18.84 -20.02
N LEU A 30 -7.79 -17.80 -20.00
CA LEU A 30 -9.19 -17.93 -20.38
C LEU A 30 -9.33 -18.34 -21.85
N VAL A 31 -8.53 -17.73 -22.72
CA VAL A 31 -8.53 -18.00 -24.16
C VAL A 31 -8.05 -19.43 -24.47
N TRP A 32 -6.99 -19.91 -23.82
CA TRP A 32 -6.54 -21.30 -23.98
C TRP A 32 -7.52 -22.31 -23.37
N ASN A 33 -8.22 -21.95 -22.29
CA ASN A 33 -9.29 -22.79 -21.76
C ASN A 33 -10.45 -22.92 -22.77
N GLU A 34 -10.78 -21.88 -23.53
CA GLU A 34 -11.73 -21.98 -24.65
C GLU A 34 -11.26 -22.93 -25.76
N VAL A 35 -9.95 -23.00 -26.03
CA VAL A 35 -9.38 -24.01 -26.93
C VAL A 35 -9.64 -25.42 -26.39
N LEU A 36 -9.41 -25.65 -25.09
CA LEU A 36 -9.64 -26.96 -24.46
C LEU A 36 -11.13 -27.34 -24.38
N GLN A 37 -12.06 -26.38 -24.34
CA GLN A 37 -13.50 -26.68 -24.46
C GLN A 37 -13.86 -27.16 -25.87
N LEU A 38 -13.17 -26.68 -26.90
CA LEU A 38 -13.37 -27.10 -28.28
C LEU A 38 -12.61 -28.38 -28.60
N ASP A 39 -11.37 -28.50 -28.13
CA ASP A 39 -10.46 -29.61 -28.34
C ASP A 39 -9.75 -29.98 -27.02
N PRO A 40 -10.36 -30.86 -26.20
CA PRO A 40 -9.84 -31.22 -24.88
C PRO A 40 -8.43 -31.85 -24.89
N GLY A 41 -7.99 -32.37 -26.03
CA GLY A 41 -6.67 -32.99 -26.20
C GLY A 41 -5.63 -32.07 -26.84
N ASN A 42 -5.90 -30.78 -26.97
CA ASN A 42 -4.99 -29.85 -27.63
C ASN A 42 -3.69 -29.66 -26.82
N GLU A 43 -2.62 -30.30 -27.26
CA GLU A 43 -1.32 -30.29 -26.57
C GLU A 43 -0.72 -28.87 -26.48
N GLU A 44 -0.89 -28.03 -27.51
CA GLU A 44 -0.38 -26.66 -27.53
C GLU A 44 -1.03 -25.79 -26.45
N ALA A 45 -2.35 -25.84 -26.32
CA ALA A 45 -3.06 -25.10 -25.26
C ALA A 45 -2.63 -25.56 -23.86
N LEU A 46 -2.47 -26.87 -23.65
CA LEU A 46 -2.01 -27.44 -22.38
C LEU A 46 -0.57 -26.99 -22.05
N ASP A 47 0.34 -27.03 -23.02
CA ASP A 47 1.73 -26.61 -22.82
C ASP A 47 1.83 -25.10 -22.57
N TYR A 48 1.09 -24.27 -23.30
CA TYR A 48 1.05 -22.83 -23.06
C TYR A 48 0.51 -22.49 -21.68
N MET A 49 -0.57 -23.14 -21.23
CA MET A 49 -1.08 -22.98 -19.87
C MET A 49 -0.05 -23.43 -18.83
N ARG A 50 0.66 -24.55 -19.04
CA ARG A 50 1.70 -25.02 -18.11
C ARG A 50 2.88 -24.06 -18.01
N ASP A 51 3.33 -23.51 -19.13
CA ASP A 51 4.44 -22.56 -19.15
C ASP A 51 4.05 -21.20 -18.57
N ALA A 52 2.81 -20.77 -18.81
CA ALA A 52 2.25 -19.58 -18.20
C ALA A 52 2.07 -19.74 -16.67
N ASP A 53 1.58 -20.91 -16.21
CA ASP A 53 1.48 -21.23 -14.78
C ASP A 53 2.86 -21.21 -14.11
N ARG A 54 3.85 -21.88 -14.72
CA ARG A 54 5.22 -21.94 -14.20
C ARG A 54 5.89 -20.58 -14.12
N ARG A 55 5.50 -19.58 -14.91
CA ARG A 55 6.04 -18.21 -14.80
C ARG A 55 5.25 -17.34 -13.82
N ALA A 56 3.94 -17.59 -13.66
CA ALA A 56 3.09 -16.85 -12.74
C ALA A 56 3.30 -17.30 -11.27
N ARG A 57 3.36 -18.61 -11.04
CA ARG A 57 3.48 -19.25 -9.73
C ARG A 57 4.73 -18.92 -8.91
N PRO A 58 5.97 -18.92 -9.46
CA PRO A 58 7.15 -18.52 -8.68
C PRO A 58 7.10 -17.04 -8.30
N ARG A 59 6.39 -16.21 -9.07
CA ARG A 59 6.25 -14.78 -8.77
C ARG A 59 5.27 -14.53 -7.62
N SER A 60 4.16 -15.27 -7.57
CA SER A 60 3.19 -15.19 -6.46
C SER A 60 3.70 -15.86 -5.19
N GLU A 61 4.32 -17.05 -5.29
CA GLU A 61 4.91 -17.76 -4.14
C GLU A 61 6.08 -16.97 -3.53
N ASN A 62 6.96 -16.38 -4.34
CA ASN A 62 8.02 -15.50 -3.82
C ASN A 62 7.44 -14.25 -3.16
N ARG A 63 6.40 -13.62 -3.75
CA ARG A 63 5.77 -12.44 -3.14
C ARG A 63 5.11 -12.79 -1.80
N ALA A 64 4.40 -13.91 -1.71
CA ALA A 64 3.81 -14.38 -0.47
C ALA A 64 4.86 -14.76 0.59
N THR A 65 6.01 -15.31 0.18
CA THR A 65 7.10 -15.62 1.10
C THR A 65 7.77 -14.34 1.63
N MET A 66 8.01 -13.37 0.75
CA MET A 66 8.52 -12.04 1.13
C MET A 66 7.55 -11.30 2.07
N ALA A 67 6.25 -11.37 1.77
CA ALA A 67 5.17 -10.85 2.60
C ALA A 67 5.21 -11.38 4.03
N ALA A 68 5.29 -12.70 4.16
CA ALA A 68 5.34 -13.38 5.46
C ALA A 68 6.57 -12.92 6.26
N GLY A 69 7.73 -12.81 5.61
CA GLY A 69 8.94 -12.27 6.23
C GLY A 69 8.77 -10.84 6.74
N LEU A 70 8.16 -9.96 5.94
CA LEU A 70 7.88 -8.57 6.33
C LEU A 70 6.93 -8.46 7.53
N VAL A 71 5.89 -9.30 7.57
CA VAL A 71 4.95 -9.35 8.71
C VAL A 71 5.64 -9.84 9.97
N ASP A 72 6.54 -10.81 9.86
CA ASP A 72 7.33 -11.30 10.99
C ASP A 72 8.32 -10.24 11.50
N ASP A 73 8.98 -9.52 10.59
CA ASP A 73 9.87 -8.41 10.95
C ASP A 73 9.08 -7.27 11.61
N ALA A 74 7.91 -6.91 11.08
CA ALA A 74 7.01 -5.93 11.69
C ALA A 74 6.56 -6.37 13.09
N ARG A 75 6.28 -7.66 13.29
CA ARG A 75 5.93 -8.21 14.61
C ARG A 75 7.08 -8.06 15.61
N ARG A 76 8.33 -8.25 15.18
CA ARG A 76 9.51 -8.02 16.05
C ARG A 76 9.63 -6.56 16.46
N LEU A 77 9.38 -5.62 15.54
CA LEU A 77 9.37 -4.18 15.83
C LEU A 77 8.27 -3.83 16.85
N VAL A 78 7.07 -4.40 16.71
CA VAL A 78 5.99 -4.22 17.71
C VAL A 78 6.40 -4.77 19.08
N HIS A 79 7.04 -5.94 19.15
CA HIS A 79 7.54 -6.47 20.41
C HIS A 79 8.67 -5.63 21.03
N ALA A 80 9.38 -4.85 20.23
CA ALA A 80 10.38 -3.89 20.68
C ALA A 80 9.79 -2.51 21.06
N ASP A 81 8.45 -2.36 21.06
CA ASP A 81 7.73 -1.09 21.24
C ASP A 81 8.07 -0.02 20.18
N GLU A 82 8.34 -0.47 18.95
CA GLU A 82 8.59 0.37 17.78
C GLU A 82 7.46 0.28 16.73
N PRO A 83 6.19 0.59 17.06
CA PRO A 83 5.07 0.46 16.13
C PRO A 83 5.16 1.42 14.93
N GLU A 84 5.84 2.56 15.06
CA GLU A 84 6.10 3.46 13.93
C GLU A 84 6.99 2.82 12.86
N ALA A 85 8.08 2.19 13.30
CA ALA A 85 9.00 1.51 12.39
C ALA A 85 8.28 0.32 11.73
N ALA A 86 7.45 -0.41 12.47
CA ALA A 86 6.64 -1.50 11.94
C ALA A 86 5.67 -1.01 10.85
N LEU A 87 4.99 0.12 11.08
CA LEU A 87 4.09 0.70 10.10
C LEU A 87 4.85 1.17 8.85
N GLU A 88 5.97 1.87 9.04
CA GLU A 88 6.81 2.35 7.94
C GLU A 88 7.34 1.19 7.07
N LEU A 89 7.77 0.10 7.70
CA LEU A 89 8.22 -1.11 7.01
C LEU A 89 7.14 -1.70 6.10
N LEU A 90 5.91 -1.82 6.61
CA LEU A 90 4.80 -2.40 5.85
C LEU A 90 4.23 -1.44 4.80
N SER A 91 4.17 -0.14 5.09
CA SER A 91 3.66 0.88 4.16
C SER A 91 4.60 1.19 3.00
N SER A 92 5.90 0.93 3.14
CA SER A 92 6.89 1.12 2.07
C SER A 92 7.11 -0.12 1.19
N ALA A 93 6.58 -1.27 1.59
CA ALA A 93 6.71 -2.53 0.88
C ALA A 93 5.50 -2.80 -0.05
N PRO A 94 5.68 -3.52 -1.17
CA PRO A 94 4.57 -3.90 -2.07
C PRO A 94 3.75 -5.04 -1.45
N VAL A 95 2.95 -4.70 -0.44
CA VAL A 95 2.14 -5.65 0.34
C VAL A 95 0.71 -5.83 -0.21
N GLU A 96 0.38 -5.21 -1.34
CA GLU A 96 -0.99 -5.25 -1.87
C GLU A 96 -1.46 -6.67 -2.20
N GLY A 97 -2.68 -6.99 -1.78
CA GLY A 97 -3.29 -8.31 -1.91
C GLY A 97 -2.82 -9.31 -0.85
N GLN A 98 -2.07 -8.88 0.15
CA GLN A 98 -1.57 -9.73 1.24
C GLN A 98 -2.35 -9.44 2.51
N VAL A 99 -3.41 -10.22 2.73
CA VAL A 99 -4.35 -10.04 3.84
C VAL A 99 -3.67 -9.89 5.21
N ALA A 100 -2.61 -10.64 5.48
CA ALA A 100 -1.91 -10.58 6.77
C ALA A 100 -1.17 -9.25 6.99
N ALA A 101 -0.54 -8.71 5.93
CA ALA A 101 0.16 -7.44 6.00
C ALA A 101 -0.84 -6.26 6.07
N GLU A 102 -1.89 -6.31 5.25
CA GLU A 102 -2.98 -5.32 5.28
C GLU A 102 -3.66 -5.27 6.66
N ALA A 103 -3.97 -6.43 7.25
CA ALA A 103 -4.52 -6.50 8.60
C ALA A 103 -3.56 -5.94 9.66
N MET A 104 -2.26 -6.23 9.55
CA MET A 104 -1.26 -5.69 10.49
C MET A 104 -1.15 -4.17 10.38
N VAL A 105 -1.18 -3.61 9.16
CA VAL A 105 -1.20 -2.16 8.94
C VAL A 105 -2.38 -1.52 9.64
N GLU A 106 -3.59 -2.06 9.48
CA GLU A 106 -4.79 -1.51 10.12
C GLU A 106 -4.74 -1.61 11.65
N LEU A 107 -4.20 -2.70 12.20
CA LEU A 107 -3.97 -2.84 13.64
C LEU A 107 -2.95 -1.83 14.17
N LEU A 108 -1.84 -1.62 13.45
CA LEU A 108 -0.83 -0.63 13.78
C LEU A 108 -1.39 0.79 13.74
N ARG A 109 -2.17 1.12 12.70
CA ARG A 109 -2.85 2.43 12.59
C ARG A 109 -3.81 2.66 13.76
N ALA A 110 -4.59 1.66 14.14
CA ALA A 110 -5.49 1.76 15.29
C ALA A 110 -4.74 1.97 16.62
N HIS A 111 -3.65 1.22 16.84
CA HIS A 111 -2.79 1.35 18.02
C HIS A 111 -2.12 2.73 18.10
N LEU A 112 -1.48 3.15 17.01
CA LEU A 112 -0.81 4.45 16.92
C LEU A 112 -1.80 5.61 17.04
N PHE A 113 -3.00 5.48 16.46
CA PHE A 113 -4.04 6.48 16.62
C PHE A 113 -4.41 6.69 18.09
N HIS A 114 -4.50 5.61 18.88
CA HIS A 114 -4.74 5.71 20.32
C HIS A 114 -3.58 6.42 21.02
N ARG A 115 -2.34 6.02 20.74
CA ARG A 115 -1.13 6.64 21.30
C ARG A 115 -1.06 8.13 21.00
N TYR A 116 -1.25 8.54 19.74
CA TYR A 116 -1.24 9.96 19.39
C TYR A 116 -2.35 10.74 20.10
N ARG A 117 -3.52 10.14 20.31
CA ARG A 117 -4.61 10.79 21.04
C ARG A 117 -4.26 11.04 22.51
N GLU A 118 -3.53 10.11 23.13
CA GLU A 118 -3.06 10.26 24.50
C GLU A 118 -1.96 11.32 24.60
N GLU A 119 -1.01 11.30 23.67
CA GLU A 119 0.16 12.18 23.68
C GLU A 119 -0.15 13.62 23.22
N LEU A 120 -1.02 13.79 22.21
CA LEU A 120 -1.45 15.11 21.73
C LEU A 120 -2.47 15.79 22.64
N GLY A 121 -3.14 15.05 23.52
CA GLY A 121 -4.12 15.60 24.45
C GLY A 121 -5.41 16.12 23.80
N ASP A 122 -5.85 17.32 24.20
CA ASP A 122 -7.11 17.90 23.74
C ASP A 122 -6.98 18.48 22.33
N PHE A 123 -7.75 17.92 21.39
CA PHE A 123 -7.76 18.39 20.01
C PHE A 123 -8.42 19.77 19.83
N SER A 124 -8.90 20.41 20.91
CA SER A 124 -9.29 21.82 20.92
C SER A 124 -8.09 22.78 21.01
N GLN A 125 -6.89 22.28 21.33
CA GLN A 125 -5.66 23.07 21.38
C GLN A 125 -5.31 23.64 20.00
N VAL A 126 -4.70 24.83 20.01
CA VAL A 126 -4.37 25.59 18.82
C VAL A 126 -2.85 25.56 18.61
N PRO A 127 -2.35 24.80 17.61
CA PRO A 127 -0.93 24.70 17.35
C PRO A 127 -0.38 26.00 16.77
N ARG A 128 0.86 26.31 17.14
CA ARG A 128 1.65 27.45 16.65
C ARG A 128 2.99 26.94 16.14
N LEU A 129 3.54 27.61 15.11
CA LEU A 129 4.85 27.29 14.58
C LEU A 129 5.93 27.85 15.50
N VAL A 130 6.88 27.01 15.91
CA VAL A 130 8.03 27.46 16.72
C VAL A 130 8.94 28.36 15.87
N GLU A 131 9.25 29.57 16.37
CA GLU A 131 9.95 30.62 15.59
C GLU A 131 11.30 30.16 15.00
N ASP A 132 12.06 29.36 15.75
CA ASP A 132 13.36 28.85 15.29
C ASP A 132 13.22 27.64 14.36
N ALA A 133 12.14 26.85 14.48
CA ALA A 133 11.85 25.77 13.54
C ALA A 133 11.48 26.33 12.16
N ALA A 134 10.81 27.49 12.09
CA ALA A 134 10.45 28.17 10.85
C ALA A 134 11.69 28.51 9.99
N LYS A 135 12.81 28.86 10.62
CA LYS A 135 14.08 29.18 9.94
C LYS A 135 14.75 27.95 9.35
N GLY A 136 14.55 26.78 9.96
CA GLY A 136 15.15 25.50 9.56
C GLY A 136 14.27 24.62 8.67
N LEU A 137 13.01 24.98 8.42
CA LEU A 137 12.02 24.14 7.74
C LEU A 137 12.49 23.63 6.37
N ARG A 138 13.20 24.46 5.59
CA ARG A 138 13.73 24.09 4.27
C ARG A 138 14.79 22.99 4.30
N SER A 139 15.46 22.81 5.44
CA SER A 139 16.47 21.76 5.63
C SER A 139 15.91 20.47 6.21
N ARG A 140 14.66 20.50 6.69
CA ARG A 140 13.98 19.32 7.24
C ARG A 140 13.23 18.64 6.10
N ASN A 141 13.56 17.37 5.84
CA ASN A 141 12.94 16.56 4.78
C ASN A 141 11.50 16.16 5.19
N LEU A 142 10.59 17.13 5.17
CA LEU A 142 9.19 16.92 5.54
C LEU A 142 8.43 16.25 4.39
N PRO A 143 7.61 15.23 4.67
CA PRO A 143 6.73 14.67 3.65
C PRO A 143 5.72 15.73 3.17
N PRO A 144 5.21 15.63 1.92
CA PRO A 144 4.28 16.62 1.35
C PRO A 144 3.05 16.88 2.23
N SER A 145 2.54 15.84 2.88
CA SER A 145 1.43 15.91 3.85
C SER A 145 1.70 16.86 5.02
N ALA A 146 2.91 16.81 5.58
CA ALA A 146 3.30 17.69 6.68
C ALA A 146 3.42 19.14 6.23
N GLY A 147 4.00 19.39 5.04
CA GLY A 147 4.10 20.73 4.46
C GLY A 147 2.74 21.38 4.23
N PHE A 148 1.76 20.61 3.76
CA PHE A 148 0.39 21.10 3.59
C PHE A 148 -0.28 21.45 4.92
N LEU A 149 -0.20 20.58 5.94
CA LEU A 149 -0.73 20.86 7.28
C LEU A 149 -0.08 22.12 7.88
N LEU A 150 1.23 22.28 7.75
CA LEU A 150 1.95 23.47 8.19
C LEU A 150 1.42 24.75 7.55
N SER A 151 1.05 24.71 6.26
CA SER A 151 0.49 25.87 5.58
C SER A 151 -0.86 26.33 6.14
N MET A 152 -1.57 25.45 6.85
CA MET A 152 -2.83 25.76 7.52
C MET A 152 -2.66 26.19 8.98
N VAL A 153 -1.46 26.04 9.56
CA VAL A 153 -1.18 26.46 10.94
C VAL A 153 -1.05 27.98 10.98
N ASP A 154 -2.16 28.63 11.30
CA ASP A 154 -2.28 30.09 11.41
C ASP A 154 -2.26 30.61 12.85
N GLY A 155 -2.08 29.70 13.82
CA GLY A 155 -2.14 30.00 15.25
C GLY A 155 -3.53 30.32 15.79
N ARG A 156 -4.60 29.99 15.03
CA ARG A 156 -6.00 30.17 15.44
C ARG A 156 -6.87 28.93 15.24
N THR A 157 -6.48 28.06 14.30
CA THR A 157 -7.24 26.85 13.95
C THR A 157 -6.86 25.69 14.89
N PRO A 158 -7.81 25.06 15.61
CA PRO A 158 -7.49 23.97 16.53
C PRO A 158 -7.14 22.67 15.80
N ILE A 159 -6.44 21.75 16.47
CA ILE A 159 -5.97 20.48 15.90
C ILE A 159 -7.12 19.70 15.23
N ARG A 160 -8.29 19.60 15.88
CA ARG A 160 -9.45 18.88 15.30
C ARG A 160 -9.88 19.46 13.95
N ASP A 161 -9.81 20.79 13.80
CA ASP A 161 -10.28 21.49 12.61
C ASP A 161 -9.21 21.40 11.52
N LEU A 162 -7.92 21.51 11.87
CA LEU A 162 -6.82 21.25 10.93
C LEU A 162 -6.93 19.86 10.32
N VAL A 163 -7.13 18.84 11.16
CA VAL A 163 -7.32 17.45 10.72
C VAL A 163 -8.55 17.34 9.82
N SER A 164 -9.68 17.94 10.21
CA SER A 164 -10.94 17.84 9.46
C SER A 164 -10.94 18.59 8.13
N VAL A 165 -10.30 19.75 8.05
CA VAL A 165 -10.32 20.64 6.87
C VAL A 165 -9.21 20.29 5.88
N SER A 166 -8.18 19.55 6.32
CA SER A 166 -7.06 19.14 5.46
C SER A 166 -7.45 18.29 4.24
N GLY A 167 -8.59 17.59 4.29
CA GLY A 167 -8.97 16.60 3.28
C GLY A 167 -8.06 15.35 3.25
N MET A 168 -7.12 15.23 4.18
CA MET A 168 -6.23 14.08 4.32
C MET A 168 -6.93 12.93 5.08
N ASP A 169 -6.38 11.72 4.95
CA ASP A 169 -6.72 10.63 5.87
C ASP A 169 -6.48 11.08 7.32
N ARG A 170 -7.46 10.83 8.20
CA ARG A 170 -7.46 11.33 9.58
C ARG A 170 -6.26 10.83 10.37
N PHE A 171 -5.85 9.58 10.15
CA PHE A 171 -4.68 9.01 10.80
C PHE A 171 -3.41 9.68 10.30
N GLU A 172 -3.24 9.84 8.99
CA GLU A 172 -2.07 10.52 8.41
C GLU A 172 -1.96 11.99 8.84
N ALA A 173 -3.09 12.69 8.98
CA ALA A 173 -3.10 14.05 9.48
C ALA A 173 -2.64 14.12 10.94
N LEU A 174 -3.16 13.26 11.81
CA LEU A 174 -2.74 13.20 13.21
C LEU A 174 -1.28 12.74 13.37
N ARG A 175 -0.84 11.73 12.61
CA ARG A 175 0.56 11.27 12.57
C ARG A 175 1.49 12.40 12.18
N SER A 176 1.10 13.22 11.21
CA SER A 176 1.87 14.39 10.78
C SER A 176 1.93 15.45 11.88
N VAL A 177 0.79 15.78 12.52
CA VAL A 177 0.75 16.74 13.65
C VAL A 177 1.62 16.26 14.81
N HIS A 178 1.50 15.00 15.18
CA HIS A 178 2.30 14.34 16.22
C HIS A 178 3.81 14.43 15.94
N ARG A 179 4.25 14.00 14.75
CA ARG A 179 5.66 14.07 14.35
C ARG A 179 6.20 15.50 14.35
N MET A 180 5.39 16.48 13.96
CA MET A 180 5.79 17.88 13.97
C MET A 180 5.91 18.44 15.38
N HIS A 181 5.03 18.03 16.29
CA HIS A 181 5.12 18.36 17.71
C HIS A 181 6.39 17.76 18.34
N GLU A 182 6.62 16.45 18.16
CA GLU A 182 7.82 15.76 18.65
C GLU A 182 9.13 16.35 18.09
N ALA A 183 9.11 16.81 16.83
CA ALA A 183 10.25 17.47 16.20
C ALA A 183 10.44 18.95 16.62
N GLY A 184 9.62 19.46 17.55
CA GLY A 184 9.64 20.85 18.00
C GLY A 184 9.33 21.86 16.88
N ILE A 185 8.54 21.44 15.88
CA ILE A 185 8.06 22.33 14.82
C ILE A 185 6.78 23.02 15.26
N LEU A 186 5.89 22.28 15.91
CA LEU A 186 4.64 22.79 16.45
C LEU A 186 4.68 22.78 17.98
N GLU A 187 4.05 23.80 18.57
CA GLU A 187 3.82 23.90 20.01
C GLU A 187 2.41 24.41 20.28
N TRP A 188 1.88 24.10 21.46
CA TRP A 188 0.64 24.68 21.98
C TRP A 188 0.66 24.65 23.51
N ASP A 189 -0.16 25.49 24.11
CA ASP A 189 -0.27 25.57 25.57
C ASP A 189 -1.06 24.34 26.07
N ALA A 190 -0.46 23.61 27.02
CA ALA A 190 -1.05 22.44 27.67
C ALA A 190 -2.26 22.78 28.53
#